data_AF-A0A0C2C4I3-F1
#
_entry.id   AF-A0A0C2C4I3-F1
#
_cell.length_a   1.000
_cell.length_b   1.000
_cell.length_c   1.000
_cell.angle_alpha   90.00
_cell.angle_beta   90.00
_cell.angle_gamma   90.00
#
_symmetry.space_group_name_H-M   'P 1'
#
loop_
_entity.id
_entity.type
_entity.pdbx_description
1 polymer ?
#
loop_
_entity_poly.entity_id
_entity_poly.type
_entity_poly.pdbx_seq_one_letter_code
_entity_poly.pdbx_strand_id
1 'polypeptide(L)'
;SEERHMYTTTYPQGCKHAPYVVMHKTVKGGVLLVTLSFAQPYFAFKVFIWHPTNLCEAIAREQSCTDAVRKIRELQQFKDLISTQCHLHSFTYDFHLRMLSKYLVGKDKVLFSPGYNTQAFLVDFLEYYGCRPPSARNCVYEERCTYSLQLGVRGSDVWDHFLSCDKTYGWTVLKLK
;
A
#
# COMPACT_ATOMS: atom_id res chain seq x y z
N SER A 1 16.45 -19.87 -18.11
CA SER A 1 15.15 -20.41 -17.69
C SER A 1 14.22 -19.24 -17.39
N GLU A 2 13.20 -19.06 -18.22
CA GLU A 2 12.28 -17.90 -18.23
C GLU A 2 11.34 -17.82 -17.01
N GLU A 3 11.28 -18.86 -16.18
CA GLU A 3 10.35 -18.95 -15.04
C GLU A 3 10.65 -17.99 -13.87
N ARG A 4 11.83 -17.36 -13.81
CA ARG A 4 12.21 -16.46 -12.69
C ARG A 4 11.81 -15.00 -12.88
N HIS A 5 11.39 -14.58 -14.07
CA HIS A 5 11.08 -13.18 -14.36
C HIS A 5 9.59 -12.79 -14.19
N MET A 6 8.70 -13.74 -13.93
CA MET A 6 7.26 -13.46 -13.76
C MET A 6 6.88 -12.76 -12.43
N TYR A 7 7.83 -12.61 -11.50
CA TYR A 7 7.55 -12.18 -10.12
C TYR A 7 8.37 -10.97 -9.67
N THR A 8 9.07 -10.30 -10.57
CA THR A 8 9.90 -9.15 -10.22
C THR A 8 9.09 -7.86 -10.21
N THR A 9 9.31 -6.99 -9.21
CA THR A 9 8.74 -5.64 -9.16
C THR A 9 9.36 -4.67 -10.16
N THR A 10 10.40 -5.10 -10.89
CA THR A 10 10.93 -4.40 -12.05
C THR A 10 9.93 -4.51 -13.19
N TYR A 11 9.19 -3.43 -13.41
CA TYR A 11 8.18 -3.32 -14.44
C TYR A 11 8.86 -2.90 -15.77
N PRO A 12 8.97 -3.77 -16.78
CA PRO A 12 9.57 -3.39 -18.05
C PRO A 12 8.75 -2.27 -18.70
N GLN A 13 9.43 -1.27 -19.26
CA GLN A 13 8.75 -0.22 -20.02
C GLN A 13 8.01 -0.86 -21.21
N GLY A 14 6.68 -0.67 -21.30
CA GLY A 14 5.86 -1.12 -22.44
C GLY A 14 4.82 -2.21 -22.14
N CYS A 15 4.73 -2.74 -20.92
CA CYS A 15 3.65 -3.66 -20.55
C CYS A 15 2.28 -2.94 -20.56
N LYS A 16 1.33 -3.43 -21.37
CA LYS A 16 -0.03 -2.88 -21.50
C LYS A 16 -0.94 -3.20 -20.30
N HIS A 17 -0.59 -4.21 -19.51
CA HIS A 17 -1.39 -4.68 -18.38
C HIS A 17 -0.51 -4.86 -17.14
N ALA A 18 -1.10 -4.60 -15.98
CA ALA A 18 -0.50 -4.91 -14.69
C ALA A 18 -0.27 -6.40 -14.50
N PRO A 19 0.84 -6.81 -13.84
CA PRO A 19 1.02 -8.15 -13.34
C PRO A 19 -0.22 -8.53 -12.53
N TYR A 20 -0.79 -9.68 -12.87
CA TYR A 20 -1.93 -10.27 -12.21
C TYR A 20 -1.56 -11.71 -11.88
N VAL A 21 -1.23 -11.95 -10.61
CA VAL A 21 -0.84 -13.28 -10.13
C VAL A 21 -2.00 -13.85 -9.35
N VAL A 22 -2.35 -15.10 -9.66
CA VAL A 22 -3.35 -15.87 -8.93
C VAL A 22 -2.66 -17.04 -8.26
N MET A 23 -2.88 -17.18 -6.96
CA MET A 23 -2.41 -18.30 -6.16
C MET A 23 -3.61 -18.95 -5.50
N HIS A 24 -3.57 -20.26 -5.30
CA HIS A 24 -4.60 -20.95 -4.54
C HIS A 24 -3.99 -21.87 -3.48
N LYS A 25 -4.76 -22.12 -2.42
CA LYS A 25 -4.41 -23.11 -1.40
C LYS A 25 -5.66 -23.83 -0.93
N THR A 26 -5.57 -25.15 -0.87
CA THR A 26 -6.61 -26.00 -0.28
C THR A 26 -6.29 -26.23 1.19
N VAL A 27 -7.27 -26.04 2.06
CA VAL A 27 -7.17 -26.30 3.50
C VAL A 27 -8.35 -27.17 3.95
N LYS A 28 -8.28 -27.73 5.16
CA LYS A 28 -9.44 -28.39 5.76
C LYS A 28 -10.56 -27.35 5.85
N GLY A 29 -11.68 -27.64 5.21
CA GLY A 29 -12.81 -26.72 5.19
C GLY A 29 -12.92 -25.82 3.97
N GLY A 30 -12.03 -25.85 2.97
CA GLY A 30 -12.29 -25.19 1.68
C GLY A 30 -11.07 -24.79 0.87
N VAL A 31 -11.27 -23.89 -0.09
CA VAL A 31 -10.25 -23.36 -1.01
C VAL A 31 -10.12 -21.86 -0.83
N LEU A 32 -8.87 -21.37 -0.78
CA LEU A 32 -8.57 -19.95 -0.86
C LEU A 32 -7.96 -19.64 -2.23
N LEU A 33 -8.42 -18.53 -2.81
CA LEU A 33 -7.80 -17.91 -3.97
C LEU A 33 -7.27 -16.55 -3.55
N VAL A 34 -6.01 -16.27 -3.86
CA VAL A 34 -5.35 -15.00 -3.58
C VAL A 34 -4.94 -14.38 -4.90
N THR A 35 -5.34 -13.14 -5.13
CA THR A 35 -4.94 -12.39 -6.32
C THR A 35 -4.06 -11.22 -5.91
N LEU A 36 -2.90 -11.12 -6.55
CA LEU A 36 -2.00 -9.96 -6.45
C LEU A 36 -2.07 -9.21 -7.75
N SER A 37 -2.40 -7.92 -7.70
CA SER A 37 -2.41 -7.09 -8.90
C SER A 37 -1.95 -5.67 -8.61
N PHE A 38 -1.52 -4.97 -9.65
CA PHE A 38 -1.30 -3.54 -9.58
C PHE A 38 -2.42 -2.82 -10.34
N ALA A 39 -3.04 -1.82 -9.72
CA ALA A 39 -3.96 -0.91 -10.37
C ALA A 39 -3.51 0.49 -9.96
N GLN A 40 -2.66 1.09 -10.80
CA GLN A 40 -2.01 2.38 -10.55
C GLN A 40 -2.95 3.40 -9.88
N PRO A 41 -2.59 3.98 -8.72
CA PRO A 41 -1.35 3.86 -7.94
C PRO A 41 -1.38 2.81 -6.81
N TYR A 42 -2.26 1.81 -6.87
CA TYR A 42 -2.50 0.85 -5.80
C TYR A 42 -1.92 -0.54 -6.09
N PHE A 43 -1.39 -1.16 -5.04
CA PHE A 43 -1.25 -2.60 -4.99
C PHE A 43 -2.56 -3.18 -4.45
N ALA A 44 -3.14 -4.12 -5.17
CA ALA A 44 -4.35 -4.80 -4.78
C ALA A 44 -4.05 -6.24 -4.39
N PHE A 45 -4.54 -6.60 -3.21
CA PHE A 45 -4.55 -7.94 -2.68
C PHE A 45 -6.00 -8.33 -2.44
N LYS A 46 -6.46 -9.42 -3.05
CA LYS A 46 -7.82 -9.94 -2.82
C LYS A 46 -7.73 -11.38 -2.38
N VAL A 47 -8.51 -11.73 -1.36
CA VAL A 47 -8.68 -13.12 -0.90
C VAL A 47 -10.12 -13.51 -1.15
N PHE A 48 -10.30 -14.57 -1.92
CA PHE A 48 -11.58 -15.23 -2.09
C PHE A 48 -11.54 -16.53 -1.30
N ILE A 49 -12.62 -16.81 -0.58
CA ILE A 49 -12.77 -17.99 0.26
C ILE A 49 -13.96 -18.78 -0.26
N TRP A 50 -13.73 -20.04 -0.62
CA TRP A 50 -14.78 -20.98 -1.00
C TRP A 50 -14.92 -22.06 0.08
N HIS A 51 -16.07 -22.07 0.75
CA HIS A 51 -16.41 -23.11 1.72
C HIS A 51 -17.20 -24.27 1.03
N PRO A 52 -17.00 -25.54 1.45
CA PRO A 52 -17.70 -26.70 0.94
C PRO A 52 -19.22 -26.64 1.03
N THR A 53 -19.84 -25.91 1.98
CA THR A 53 -21.32 -25.75 1.96
C THR A 53 -21.77 -25.04 0.69
N ASN A 54 -21.08 -23.97 0.27
CA ASN A 54 -21.35 -23.27 -0.98
C ASN A 54 -21.11 -24.18 -2.20
N LEU A 55 -20.20 -25.15 -2.07
CA LEU A 55 -19.91 -26.14 -3.12
C LEU A 55 -20.93 -27.30 -3.12
N CYS A 56 -21.39 -27.76 -1.95
CA CYS A 56 -22.39 -28.82 -1.80
C CYS A 56 -23.78 -28.34 -2.24
N GLU A 57 -24.13 -27.08 -1.97
CA GLU A 57 -25.30 -26.41 -2.54
C GLU A 57 -25.22 -26.36 -4.07
N ALA A 58 -24.04 -26.05 -4.63
CA ALA A 58 -23.81 -26.08 -6.07
C ALA A 58 -23.78 -27.50 -6.69
N ILE A 59 -23.49 -28.54 -5.89
CA ILE A 59 -23.30 -29.93 -6.35
C ILE A 59 -24.49 -30.84 -5.98
N ALA A 60 -25.57 -30.33 -5.39
CA ALA A 60 -26.75 -31.12 -4.99
C ALA A 60 -26.40 -32.38 -4.16
N ARG A 61 -25.43 -32.26 -3.25
CA ARG A 61 -25.10 -33.33 -2.30
C ARG A 61 -25.55 -32.94 -0.90
N GLU A 62 -26.70 -33.48 -0.51
CA GLU A 62 -27.25 -33.42 0.84
C GLU A 62 -26.38 -34.21 1.83
N GLN A 63 -25.29 -33.63 2.30
CA GLN A 63 -24.63 -34.09 3.51
C GLN A 63 -24.53 -32.92 4.48
N SER A 64 -25.46 -32.92 5.43
CA SER A 64 -25.44 -32.10 6.65
C SER A 64 -24.07 -32.24 7.31
N CYS A 65 -23.21 -31.23 7.12
CA CYS A 65 -21.87 -31.22 7.69
C CYS A 65 -21.99 -30.63 9.10
N THR A 66 -22.14 -31.48 10.11
CA THR A 66 -22.20 -31.12 11.54
C THR A 66 -20.98 -30.30 12.01
N ASP A 67 -19.92 -30.24 11.20
CA ASP A 67 -18.68 -29.51 11.42
C ASP A 67 -18.48 -28.25 10.54
N ALA A 68 -19.51 -27.83 9.79
CA ALA A 68 -19.40 -26.70 8.85
C ALA A 68 -18.96 -25.41 9.54
N VAL A 69 -19.52 -25.08 10.71
CA VAL A 69 -19.19 -23.84 11.45
C VAL A 69 -17.72 -23.82 11.86
N ARG A 70 -17.17 -24.95 12.31
CA ARG A 70 -15.76 -25.08 12.68
C ARG A 70 -14.85 -24.89 11.47
N LYS A 71 -15.18 -25.51 10.34
CA LYS A 71 -14.45 -25.40 9.07
C LYS A 71 -14.45 -23.97 8.50
N ILE A 72 -15.57 -23.25 8.60
CA ILE A 72 -15.65 -21.82 8.23
C ILE A 72 -14.72 -20.99 9.11
N ARG A 73 -14.71 -21.22 10.43
CA ARG A 73 -13.82 -20.50 11.36
C ARG A 73 -12.34 -20.73 11.06
N GLU A 74 -11.95 -21.98 10.79
CA GLU A 74 -10.56 -22.31 10.41
C GLU A 74 -10.12 -21.58 9.13
N LEU A 75 -11.00 -21.49 8.12
CA LEU A 75 -10.74 -20.70 6.91
C LEU A 75 -10.60 -19.20 7.18
N GLN A 76 -11.48 -18.63 8.03
CA GLN A 76 -11.40 -17.22 8.40
C GLN A 76 -10.10 -16.91 9.13
N GLN A 77 -9.71 -17.76 10.09
CA GLN A 77 -8.43 -17.65 10.79
C GLN A 77 -7.24 -17.76 9.82
N PHE A 78 -7.31 -18.66 8.84
CA PHE A 78 -6.25 -18.78 7.84
C PHE A 78 -6.16 -17.54 6.93
N LYS A 79 -7.30 -16.93 6.57
CA LYS A 79 -7.33 -15.62 5.86
C LYS A 79 -6.68 -14.51 6.72
N ASP A 80 -7.01 -14.44 8.00
CA ASP A 80 -6.39 -13.47 8.93
C ASP A 80 -4.88 -13.73 9.07
N LEU A 81 -4.48 -14.99 9.13
CA LEU A 81 -3.08 -15.40 9.18
C LEU A 81 -2.33 -14.97 7.92
N ILE A 82 -2.88 -15.17 6.73
CA ILE A 82 -2.25 -14.69 5.48
C ILE A 82 -2.12 -13.17 5.53
N SER A 83 -3.17 -12.45 5.92
CA SER A 83 -3.13 -10.98 5.96
C SER A 83 -2.03 -10.45 6.89
N THR A 84 -1.89 -11.07 8.06
CA THR A 84 -0.90 -10.71 9.08
C THR A 84 0.51 -11.17 8.71
N GLN A 85 0.70 -12.42 8.28
CA GLN A 85 2.01 -12.98 7.92
C GLN A 85 2.57 -12.38 6.63
N CYS A 86 1.73 -12.02 5.66
CA CYS A 86 2.16 -11.30 4.47
C CYS A 86 2.42 -9.81 4.75
N HIS A 87 2.22 -9.35 5.99
CA HIS A 87 2.43 -7.97 6.41
C HIS A 87 1.77 -6.96 5.47
N LEU A 88 0.54 -7.25 5.01
CA LEU A 88 -0.10 -6.51 3.92
C LEU A 88 -0.21 -5.01 4.22
N HIS A 89 -0.49 -4.66 5.47
CA HIS A 89 -0.52 -3.26 5.92
C HIS A 89 0.85 -2.60 5.79
N SER A 90 1.92 -3.25 6.27
CA SER A 90 3.29 -2.74 6.16
C SER A 90 3.75 -2.64 4.70
N PHE A 91 3.43 -3.63 3.89
CA PHE A 91 3.75 -3.62 2.46
C PHE A 91 3.04 -2.48 1.73
N THR A 92 1.73 -2.33 1.95
CA THR A 92 0.91 -1.28 1.33
C THR A 92 1.39 0.11 1.75
N TYR A 93 1.67 0.29 3.04
CA TYR A 93 2.28 1.50 3.59
C TYR A 93 3.60 1.85 2.89
N ASP A 94 4.54 0.91 2.86
CA ASP A 94 5.86 1.11 2.24
C ASP A 94 5.78 1.32 0.73
N PHE A 95 4.83 0.67 0.07
CA PHE A 95 4.61 0.84 -1.36
C PHE A 95 4.20 2.27 -1.68
N HIS A 96 3.20 2.81 -0.98
CA HIS A 96 2.75 4.17 -1.20
C HIS A 96 3.83 5.21 -0.91
N LEU A 97 4.59 5.07 0.20
CA LEU A 97 5.69 5.99 0.50
C LEU A 97 6.81 5.94 -0.55
N ARG A 98 7.16 4.76 -1.05
CA ARG A 98 8.14 4.63 -2.14
C ARG A 98 7.64 5.26 -3.43
N MET A 99 6.36 5.10 -3.76
CA MET A 99 5.80 5.74 -4.94
C MET A 99 5.79 7.26 -4.82
N LEU A 100 5.45 7.79 -3.63
CA LEU A 100 5.49 9.21 -3.35
C LEU A 100 6.91 9.77 -3.43
N SER A 101 7.87 9.06 -2.83
CA SER A 101 9.28 9.44 -2.87
C SER A 101 9.80 9.52 -4.31
N LYS A 102 9.48 8.53 -5.15
CA LYS A 102 9.83 8.57 -6.58
C LYS A 102 9.19 9.76 -7.30
N TYR A 103 7.95 10.09 -6.95
CA TYR A 103 7.25 11.27 -7.51
C TYR A 103 7.97 12.56 -7.19
N LEU A 104 8.29 12.77 -5.91
CA LEU A 104 8.93 13.98 -5.41
C LEU A 104 10.35 14.17 -5.95
N VAL A 105 11.10 13.07 -6.13
CA VAL A 105 12.48 13.12 -6.65
C VAL A 105 12.52 13.30 -8.17
N GLY A 106 11.38 13.20 -8.87
CA GLY A 106 11.31 13.35 -10.33
C GLY A 106 12.08 12.28 -11.10
N LYS A 107 12.41 11.16 -10.44
CA LYS A 107 13.09 10.02 -11.04
C LYS A 107 12.06 8.95 -11.40
N ASP A 108 12.11 8.50 -12.65
CA ASP A 108 11.19 7.55 -13.31
C ASP A 108 9.83 8.12 -13.73
N LYS A 109 9.22 7.51 -14.76
CA LYS A 109 7.78 7.66 -15.05
C LYS A 109 7.01 7.12 -13.87
N VAL A 110 6.61 8.01 -12.98
CA VAL A 110 5.94 7.68 -11.74
C VAL A 110 4.50 7.23 -12.01
N LEU A 111 3.97 6.37 -11.15
CA LEU A 111 2.58 5.93 -11.20
C LEU A 111 1.56 7.04 -10.86
N PHE A 112 2.00 8.25 -10.53
CA PHE A 112 1.09 9.36 -10.26
C PHE A 112 0.96 10.27 -11.47
N SER A 113 -0.27 10.69 -11.76
CA SER A 113 -0.55 11.66 -12.83
C SER A 113 0.17 12.98 -12.55
N PRO A 114 0.62 13.71 -13.58
CA PRO A 114 1.15 15.06 -13.41
C PRO A 114 0.15 15.95 -12.65
N GLY A 115 0.60 16.65 -11.62
CA GLY A 115 -0.26 17.49 -10.77
C GLY A 115 -0.98 16.73 -9.65
N TYR A 116 -0.50 15.54 -9.29
CA TYR A 116 -0.97 14.83 -8.11
C TYR A 116 -0.75 15.67 -6.84
N ASN A 117 -1.84 15.92 -6.10
CA ASN A 117 -1.80 16.68 -4.86
C ASN A 117 -1.15 15.84 -3.75
N THR A 118 0.17 15.99 -3.64
CA THR A 118 0.99 15.23 -2.68
C THR A 118 0.67 15.63 -1.23
N GLN A 119 0.29 16.88 -1.00
CA GLN A 119 -0.07 17.36 0.33
C GLN A 119 -1.34 16.65 0.82
N ALA A 120 -2.41 16.66 0.02
CA ALA A 120 -3.67 16.00 0.37
C ALA A 120 -3.44 14.49 0.61
N PHE A 121 -2.66 13.85 -0.27
CA PHE A 121 -2.27 12.45 -0.05
C PHE A 121 -1.58 12.22 1.29
N LEU A 122 -0.61 13.06 1.67
CA LEU A 122 0.11 12.91 2.95
C LEU A 122 -0.79 13.09 4.16
N VAL A 123 -1.73 14.04 4.09
CA VAL A 123 -2.74 14.26 5.15
C VAL A 123 -3.61 13.02 5.31
N ASP A 124 -4.24 12.55 4.22
CA ASP A 124 -5.09 11.36 4.23
C ASP A 124 -4.31 10.11 4.66
N PHE A 125 -3.04 9.99 4.24
CA PHE A 125 -2.18 8.86 4.55
C PHE A 125 -1.83 8.80 6.04
N LEU A 126 -1.51 9.93 6.67
CA LEU A 126 -1.25 10.02 8.11
C LEU A 126 -2.52 9.81 8.94
N GLU A 127 -3.68 10.29 8.46
CA GLU A 127 -4.96 10.04 9.12
C GLU A 127 -5.34 8.55 9.07
N TYR A 128 -5.21 7.92 7.90
CA TYR A 128 -5.49 6.49 7.74
C TYR A 128 -4.52 5.62 8.54
N TYR A 129 -3.22 5.93 8.50
CA TYR A 129 -2.19 5.25 9.28
C TYR A 129 -1.84 6.05 10.54
N GLY A 130 -2.79 6.14 11.47
CA GLY A 130 -2.56 6.80 12.77
C GLY A 130 -1.37 6.23 13.57
N CYS A 131 -0.92 5.01 13.24
CA CYS A 131 0.37 4.49 13.65
C CYS A 131 1.06 3.75 12.49
N ARG A 132 2.40 3.77 12.50
CA ARG A 132 3.21 3.02 11.54
C ARG A 132 2.98 1.51 11.73
N PRO A 133 2.68 0.74 10.66
CA PRO A 133 2.56 -0.71 10.76
C PRO A 133 3.85 -1.37 11.29
N PRO A 134 3.78 -2.41 12.14
CA PRO A 134 4.94 -2.95 12.86
C PRO A 134 6.13 -3.37 11.98
N SER A 135 5.85 -3.89 10.79
CA SER A 135 6.87 -4.41 9.86
C SER A 135 7.18 -3.46 8.70
N ALA A 136 6.69 -2.21 8.74
CA ALA A 136 7.00 -1.21 7.72
C ALA A 136 8.46 -0.77 7.82
N ARG A 137 9.11 -0.56 6.67
CA ARG A 137 10.52 -0.17 6.55
C ARG A 137 10.71 1.32 6.32
N ASN A 138 9.70 2.00 5.79
CA ASN A 138 9.67 3.44 5.62
C ASN A 138 8.82 4.08 6.72
N CYS A 139 8.92 5.40 6.83
CA CYS A 139 8.13 6.18 7.76
C CYS A 139 7.92 7.59 7.21
N VAL A 140 6.83 8.20 7.64
CA VAL A 140 6.56 9.63 7.48
C VAL A 140 5.95 10.12 8.79
N TYR A 141 6.35 11.32 9.19
CA TYR A 141 5.87 11.97 10.41
C TYR A 141 5.53 13.41 10.07
N GLU A 142 4.48 13.92 10.72
CA GLU A 142 4.18 15.34 10.72
C GLU A 142 4.65 15.93 12.05
N GLU A 143 5.55 16.91 11.98
CA GLU A 143 5.91 17.74 13.13
C GLU A 143 5.44 19.17 12.88
N ARG A 144 4.82 19.77 13.91
CA ARG A 144 4.41 21.16 13.89
C ARG A 144 5.16 21.90 14.99
N CYS A 145 5.89 22.93 14.60
CA CYS A 145 6.57 23.82 15.52
C CYS A 145 6.04 25.25 15.33
N THR A 146 5.81 25.93 16.44
CA THR A 146 5.42 27.34 16.47
C THR A 146 6.43 28.10 17.30
N TYR A 147 6.95 29.19 16.75
CA TYR A 147 7.95 30.02 17.42
C TYR A 147 7.43 31.44 17.58
N SER A 148 7.72 32.04 18.74
CA SER A 148 7.52 33.48 18.93
C SER A 148 8.63 34.23 18.21
N LEU A 149 8.25 35.09 17.27
CA LEU A 149 9.22 35.93 16.56
C LEU A 149 9.83 36.96 17.51
N GLN A 150 11.12 37.22 17.34
CA GLN A 150 11.79 38.30 18.07
C GLN A 150 11.26 39.66 17.63
N LEU A 151 11.40 40.65 18.52
CA LEU A 151 10.97 42.02 18.25
C LEU A 151 11.62 42.54 16.95
N GLY A 152 10.80 42.99 16.00
CA GLY A 152 11.26 43.52 14.71
C GLY A 152 11.42 42.49 13.59
N VAL A 153 11.25 41.19 13.85
CA VAL A 153 11.23 40.14 12.82
C VAL A 153 9.80 39.88 12.37
N ARG A 154 9.51 40.00 11.08
CA ARG A 154 8.20 39.67 10.49
C ARG A 154 8.21 38.25 9.95
N GLY A 155 7.04 37.64 9.82
CA GLY A 155 6.91 36.30 9.24
C GLY A 155 7.43 36.20 7.80
N SER A 156 7.31 37.28 7.02
CA SER A 156 7.89 37.36 5.67
C SER A 156 9.41 37.25 5.67
N ASP A 157 10.08 37.85 6.68
CA ASP A 157 11.54 37.85 6.76
C ASP A 157 12.06 36.42 7.00
N VAL A 158 11.31 35.61 7.78
CA VAL A 158 11.60 34.18 7.99
C VAL A 158 11.36 33.37 6.72
N TRP A 159 10.21 33.60 6.04
CA TRP A 159 9.87 32.93 4.79
C TRP A 159 10.94 33.14 3.71
N ASP A 160 11.33 34.39 3.48
CA ASP A 160 12.34 34.76 2.49
C ASP A 160 13.72 34.19 2.85
N HIS A 161 14.07 34.16 4.13
CA HIS A 161 15.31 33.55 4.60
C HIS A 161 15.39 32.05 4.26
N PHE A 162 14.35 31.27 4.56
CA PHE A 162 14.34 29.83 4.25
C PHE A 162 14.42 29.56 2.75
N LEU A 163 13.72 30.35 1.93
CA LEU A 163 13.75 30.20 0.48
C LEU A 163 15.09 30.64 -0.14
N SER A 164 15.75 31.66 0.40
CA SER A 164 17.06 32.11 -0.09
C SER A 164 18.21 31.19 0.32
N CYS A 165 18.01 30.36 1.35
CA CYS A 165 18.99 29.40 1.85
C CYS A 165 18.74 27.96 1.36
N ASP A 166 17.82 27.76 0.41
CA ASP A 166 17.49 26.44 -0.14
C ASP A 166 18.74 25.67 -0.60
N LYS A 167 19.59 26.31 -1.41
CA LYS A 167 20.85 25.74 -1.92
C LYS A 167 21.87 25.49 -0.82
N THR A 168 21.97 26.40 0.15
CA THR A 168 22.90 26.29 1.28
C THR A 168 22.62 25.03 2.10
N TYR A 169 21.35 24.66 2.24
CA TYR A 169 20.92 23.46 2.97
C TYR A 169 20.68 22.25 2.06
N GLY A 170 20.92 22.35 0.75
CA GLY A 170 20.72 21.26 -0.21
C GLY A 170 19.25 20.90 -0.46
N TRP A 171 18.31 21.82 -0.21
CA TRP A 171 16.89 21.61 -0.49
C TRP A 171 16.61 21.63 -2.00
N THR A 172 15.63 20.83 -2.41
CA THR A 172 15.00 20.93 -3.73
C THR A 172 13.60 21.49 -3.55
N VAL A 173 13.34 22.67 -4.11
CA VAL A 173 12.04 23.32 -4.02
C VAL A 173 11.06 22.64 -4.99
N LEU A 174 9.96 22.12 -4.45
CA LEU A 174 8.91 21.47 -5.21
C LEU A 174 7.67 22.38 -5.26
N LYS A 175 7.18 22.70 -6.47
CA LYS A 175 5.85 23.28 -6.64
C LYS A 175 4.83 22.15 -6.66
N LEU A 176 4.16 21.95 -5.54
CA LEU A 176 2.96 21.13 -5.48
C LEU A 176 1.80 21.90 -6.15
N LYS A 177 0.97 21.20 -6.91
CA LYS A 177 -0.28 21.73 -7.48
C LYS A 177 -1.44 21.35 -6.59
#